data_AF-A0A956BJT7-F1
#
_entry.id   AF-A0A956BJT7-F1
#
_cell.length_a   1.000
_cell.length_b   1.000
_cell.length_c   1.000
_cell.angle_alpha   90.00
_cell.angle_beta   90.00
_cell.angle_gamma   90.00
#
_symmetry.space_group_name_H-M   'P 1'
#
loop_
_entity.id
_entity.type
_entity.pdbx_description
1 polymer ?
#
loop_
_entity_poly.entity_id
_entity_poly.type
_entity_poly.pdbx_seq_one_letter_code
_entity_poly.pdbx_strand_id
1 'polypeptide(L)'
;MTFPHTLRRMNPFEGLCLTSHDLADEQAYHRRTLHRHSLFMHGFGIVQGLQVELEQKKKRYTAIIKAGYGITREGQGVHLQQDVAVELEVPKSDGEYMLWLFHVEEPDSESLRPVFDTGEKRASRTLETSGPQLLPADQEHEDAVALARINVRLGRMVQVQLPVPRAGRQARAAESYLKPRVVEFVRLNRKILSALYRTQTLAEQSIGMVAFYSALISAEFLLIEEGTSDRVLYRTAGGLITYAHDFYNPLPATTDRIEQFTEFIRRVNAEVPGPDQTDETWLRWFQQFERLLQPLSRISDELERTIEAMR
;
A
#
# COMPACT_ATOMS: atom_id res chain seq x y z
N MET A 1 -6.30 -23.54 1.36
CA MET A 1 -7.19 -23.10 0.26
C MET A 1 -7.66 -24.34 -0.49
N THR A 2 -8.90 -24.74 -0.27
CA THR A 2 -9.59 -25.76 -1.07
C THR A 2 -10.38 -25.03 -2.14
N PHE A 3 -10.03 -25.17 -3.41
CA PHE A 3 -10.80 -24.55 -4.48
C PHE A 3 -12.06 -25.40 -4.73
N PRO A 4 -13.27 -24.89 -4.43
CA PRO A 4 -14.47 -25.72 -4.31
C PRO A 4 -14.99 -26.25 -5.66
N HIS A 5 -14.42 -25.84 -6.80
CA HIS A 5 -14.97 -26.14 -8.11
C HIS A 5 -13.92 -26.73 -9.06
N THR A 6 -14.10 -27.99 -9.48
CA THR A 6 -13.39 -28.51 -10.66
C THR A 6 -13.84 -27.73 -11.90
N LEU A 7 -12.90 -27.21 -12.69
CA LEU A 7 -13.26 -26.57 -13.96
C LEU A 7 -13.78 -27.64 -14.92
N ARG A 8 -14.97 -27.40 -15.46
CA ARG A 8 -15.60 -28.21 -16.50
C ARG A 8 -15.78 -27.31 -17.71
N ARG A 9 -15.24 -27.73 -18.85
CA ARG A 9 -15.36 -27.01 -20.12
C ARG A 9 -16.45 -27.68 -20.95
N MET A 10 -17.25 -26.89 -21.67
CA MET A 10 -18.21 -27.44 -22.63
C MET A 10 -17.44 -28.22 -23.72
N ASN A 11 -17.98 -29.37 -24.12
CA ASN A 11 -17.45 -30.16 -25.22
C ASN A 11 -18.51 -30.30 -26.31
N PRO A 12 -18.69 -29.27 -27.16
CA PRO A 12 -19.72 -29.30 -28.20
C PRO A 12 -19.41 -30.39 -29.24
N PHE A 13 -20.45 -31.01 -29.76
CA PHE A 13 -20.36 -32.04 -30.82
C PHE A 13 -21.46 -31.82 -31.86
N GLU A 14 -21.31 -32.42 -33.03
CA GLU A 14 -22.25 -32.27 -34.13
C GLU A 14 -23.64 -32.81 -33.75
N GLY A 15 -24.68 -31.99 -33.98
CA GLY A 15 -26.06 -32.29 -33.60
C GLY A 15 -26.43 -31.87 -32.17
N LEU A 16 -25.51 -31.32 -31.38
CA LEU A 16 -25.85 -30.71 -30.08
C LEU A 16 -26.64 -29.41 -30.28
N CYS A 17 -27.84 -29.32 -29.70
CA CYS A 17 -28.62 -28.09 -29.64
C CYS A 17 -28.14 -27.23 -28.47
N LEU A 18 -27.62 -26.04 -28.74
CA LEU A 18 -27.15 -25.11 -27.70
C LEU A 18 -28.32 -24.34 -27.09
N THR A 19 -28.33 -24.27 -25.76
CA THR A 19 -29.28 -23.49 -24.97
C THR A 19 -28.60 -22.29 -24.33
N SER A 20 -29.39 -21.38 -23.76
CA SER A 20 -28.85 -20.29 -22.95
C SER A 20 -28.07 -20.78 -21.72
N HIS A 21 -28.37 -21.98 -21.22
CA HIS A 21 -27.64 -22.57 -20.09
C HIS A 21 -26.23 -22.98 -20.50
N ASP A 22 -26.06 -23.58 -21.68
CA ASP A 22 -24.76 -23.98 -22.21
C ASP A 22 -23.84 -22.76 -22.40
N LEU A 23 -24.40 -21.66 -22.91
CA LEU A 23 -23.67 -20.39 -23.04
C LEU A 23 -23.31 -19.79 -21.67
N ALA A 24 -24.20 -19.89 -20.68
CA ALA A 24 -23.92 -19.43 -19.32
C ALA A 24 -22.81 -20.27 -18.65
N ASP A 25 -22.80 -21.58 -18.89
CA ASP A 25 -21.76 -22.48 -18.39
C ASP A 25 -20.39 -22.16 -19.01
N GLU A 26 -20.35 -21.88 -20.31
CA GLU A 26 -19.11 -21.48 -21.00
C GLU A 26 -18.60 -20.11 -20.50
N GLN A 27 -19.49 -19.14 -20.29
CA GLN A 27 -19.13 -17.85 -19.67
C GLN A 27 -18.59 -18.04 -18.25
N ALA A 28 -19.24 -18.87 -17.43
CA ALA A 28 -18.79 -19.18 -16.08
C ALA A 28 -17.43 -19.89 -16.09
N TYR A 29 -17.17 -20.79 -17.04
CA TYR A 29 -15.87 -21.45 -17.22
C TYR A 29 -14.76 -20.44 -17.52
N HIS A 30 -14.98 -19.54 -18.50
CA HIS A 30 -13.99 -18.52 -18.85
C HIS A 30 -13.73 -17.55 -17.69
N ARG A 31 -14.81 -17.08 -17.04
CA ARG A 31 -14.71 -16.19 -15.89
C ARG A 31 -13.91 -16.83 -14.76
N ARG A 32 -14.22 -18.07 -14.39
CA ARG A 32 -13.46 -18.82 -13.36
C ARG A 32 -12.01 -19.06 -13.75
N THR A 33 -11.73 -19.30 -15.03
CA THR A 33 -10.37 -19.47 -15.54
C THR A 33 -9.57 -18.18 -15.40
N LEU A 34 -10.18 -17.04 -15.75
CA LEU A 34 -9.58 -15.72 -15.58
C LEU A 34 -9.36 -15.40 -14.09
N HIS A 35 -10.34 -15.68 -13.22
CA HIS A 35 -10.18 -15.48 -11.79
C HIS A 35 -9.01 -16.26 -11.22
N ARG A 36 -8.84 -17.53 -11.62
CA ARG A 36 -7.68 -18.35 -11.24
C ARG A 36 -6.38 -17.77 -11.76
N HIS A 37 -6.36 -17.33 -13.03
CA HIS A 37 -5.18 -16.69 -13.59
C HIS A 37 -4.79 -15.46 -12.76
N SER A 38 -5.75 -14.56 -12.51
CA SER A 38 -5.56 -13.38 -11.69
C SER A 38 -5.04 -13.72 -10.30
N LEU A 39 -5.70 -14.64 -9.59
CA LEU A 39 -5.33 -15.01 -8.23
C LEU A 39 -3.96 -15.70 -8.15
N PHE A 40 -3.64 -16.65 -9.04
CA PHE A 40 -2.38 -17.41 -8.98
C PHE A 40 -1.18 -16.63 -9.52
N MET A 41 -1.40 -15.71 -10.47
CA MET A 41 -0.32 -14.92 -11.04
C MET A 41 -0.09 -13.61 -10.28
N HIS A 42 -1.17 -13.01 -9.76
CA HIS A 42 -1.15 -11.67 -9.20
C HIS A 42 -1.61 -11.60 -7.74
N GLY A 43 -2.08 -12.69 -7.12
CA GLY A 43 -2.59 -12.65 -5.74
C GLY A 43 -3.92 -11.90 -5.64
N PHE A 44 -4.18 -11.30 -4.48
CA PHE A 44 -5.38 -10.51 -4.21
C PHE A 44 -5.03 -9.19 -3.50
N GLY A 45 -5.92 -8.21 -3.56
CA GLY A 45 -5.76 -6.88 -2.99
C GLY A 45 -5.76 -5.78 -4.06
N ILE A 46 -5.38 -4.56 -3.65
CA ILE A 46 -5.25 -3.41 -4.56
C ILE A 46 -4.08 -3.65 -5.53
N VAL A 47 -4.33 -3.52 -6.83
CA VAL A 47 -3.29 -3.57 -7.88
C VAL A 47 -2.71 -2.18 -8.12
N GLN A 48 -3.58 -1.19 -8.32
CA GLN A 48 -3.21 0.18 -8.64
C GLN A 48 -4.31 1.15 -8.21
N GLY A 49 -3.92 2.34 -7.70
CA GLY A 49 -4.87 3.37 -7.29
C GLY A 49 -5.67 2.95 -6.06
N LEU A 50 -6.98 3.22 -6.08
CA LEU A 50 -7.91 2.87 -4.98
C LEU A 50 -7.51 3.45 -3.62
N GLN A 51 -6.77 4.54 -3.62
CA GLN A 51 -6.41 5.26 -2.41
C GLN A 51 -7.66 5.90 -1.81
N VAL A 52 -7.75 5.86 -0.48
CA VAL A 52 -8.89 6.42 0.25
C VAL A 52 -8.42 7.63 1.01
N GLU A 53 -9.12 8.74 0.81
CA GLU A 53 -8.99 9.96 1.60
C GLU A 53 -10.29 10.18 2.37
N LEU A 54 -10.19 10.29 3.69
CA LEU A 54 -11.35 10.55 4.54
C LEU A 54 -11.50 12.07 4.79
N GLU A 55 -12.56 12.67 4.27
CA GLU A 55 -12.92 14.06 4.52
C GLU A 55 -14.06 14.17 5.54
N GLN A 56 -13.98 15.15 6.44
CA GLN A 56 -15.05 15.51 7.35
C GLN A 56 -15.66 16.86 6.96
N LYS A 57 -16.93 16.88 6.55
CA LYS A 57 -17.67 18.10 6.22
C LYS A 57 -18.97 18.18 7.01
N LYS A 58 -19.14 19.24 7.82
CA LYS A 58 -20.39 19.56 8.55
C LYS A 58 -21.02 18.36 9.28
N LYS A 59 -20.21 17.59 10.03
CA LYS A 59 -20.61 16.37 10.78
C LYS A 59 -20.96 15.14 9.93
N ARG A 60 -20.74 15.18 8.61
CA ARG A 60 -20.74 13.99 7.75
C ARG A 60 -19.32 13.61 7.39
N TYR A 61 -19.12 12.32 7.20
CA TYR A 61 -17.86 11.75 6.72
C TYR A 61 -18.03 11.33 5.27
N THR A 62 -17.08 11.69 4.43
CA THR A 62 -17.05 11.32 3.01
C THR A 62 -15.72 10.65 2.73
N ALA A 63 -15.76 9.41 2.24
CA ALA A 63 -14.58 8.74 1.70
C ALA A 63 -14.45 9.07 0.22
N ILE A 64 -13.34 9.70 -0.16
CA ILE A 64 -12.97 9.88 -1.57
C ILE A 64 -12.08 8.70 -1.94
N ILE A 65 -12.60 7.84 -2.81
CA ILE A 65 -11.88 6.67 -3.32
C ILE A 65 -11.35 7.04 -4.71
N LYS A 66 -10.04 7.01 -4.87
CA LYS A 66 -9.39 7.28 -6.15
C LYS A 66 -9.66 6.17 -7.15
N ALA A 67 -9.75 6.53 -8.43
CA ALA A 67 -9.85 5.57 -9.52
C ALA A 67 -8.72 4.51 -9.42
N GLY A 68 -9.03 3.28 -9.82
CA GLY A 68 -8.07 2.20 -9.69
C GLY A 68 -8.67 0.81 -9.86
N TYR A 69 -7.82 -0.19 -9.65
CA TYR A 69 -8.14 -1.59 -9.89
C TYR A 69 -7.63 -2.48 -8.74
N GLY A 70 -8.42 -3.48 -8.39
CA GLY A 70 -8.09 -4.48 -7.37
C GLY A 70 -8.57 -5.87 -7.77
N ILE A 71 -8.06 -6.87 -7.06
CA ILE A 71 -8.41 -8.29 -7.25
C ILE A 71 -8.94 -8.85 -5.93
N THR A 72 -10.13 -9.45 -5.93
CA THR A 72 -10.72 -10.08 -4.74
C THR A 72 -10.01 -11.38 -4.38
N ARG A 73 -10.29 -11.97 -3.20
CA ARG A 73 -9.73 -13.29 -2.85
C ARG A 73 -10.30 -14.41 -3.73
N GLU A 74 -11.47 -14.20 -4.33
CA GLU A 74 -12.01 -15.09 -5.36
C GLU A 74 -11.32 -14.93 -6.73
N GLY A 75 -10.49 -13.90 -6.92
CA GLY A 75 -9.82 -13.58 -8.18
C GLY A 75 -10.63 -12.70 -9.12
N GLN A 76 -11.77 -12.16 -8.69
CA GLN A 76 -12.57 -11.20 -9.46
C GLN A 76 -11.84 -9.86 -9.54
N GLY A 77 -11.95 -9.19 -10.68
CA GLY A 77 -11.45 -7.83 -10.85
C GLY A 77 -12.47 -6.81 -10.36
N VAL A 78 -12.03 -5.83 -9.57
CA VAL A 78 -12.85 -4.71 -9.11
C VAL A 78 -12.26 -3.44 -9.69
N HIS A 79 -13.05 -2.71 -10.49
CA HIS A 79 -12.56 -1.58 -11.27
C HIS A 79 -13.37 -0.32 -10.99
N LEU A 80 -12.70 0.69 -10.45
CA LEU A 80 -13.26 2.02 -10.27
C LEU A 80 -12.71 2.95 -11.35
N GLN A 81 -13.54 3.30 -12.33
CA GLN A 81 -13.12 4.06 -13.52
C GLN A 81 -12.75 5.52 -13.22
N GLN A 82 -13.38 6.11 -12.20
CA GLN A 82 -13.22 7.51 -11.82
C GLN A 82 -13.25 7.65 -10.30
N ASP A 83 -12.76 8.77 -9.78
CA ASP A 83 -12.84 9.07 -8.36
C ASP A 83 -14.32 9.09 -7.91
N VAL A 84 -14.62 8.39 -6.81
CA VAL A 84 -15.97 8.34 -6.24
C VAL A 84 -15.94 8.85 -4.81
N ALA A 85 -16.85 9.78 -4.51
CA ALA A 85 -17.08 10.27 -3.17
C ALA A 85 -18.28 9.55 -2.54
N VAL A 86 -18.05 8.83 -1.45
CA VAL A 86 -19.08 8.04 -0.75
C VAL A 86 -19.32 8.61 0.62
N GLU A 87 -20.57 9.00 0.89
CA GLU A 87 -20.99 9.38 2.24
C GLU A 87 -20.98 8.13 3.12
N LEU A 88 -20.21 8.18 4.22
CA LEU A 88 -20.14 7.11 5.20
C LEU A 88 -21.13 7.38 6.33
N GLU A 89 -22.00 6.41 6.58
CA GLU A 89 -22.80 6.41 7.80
C GLU A 89 -21.92 6.07 8.99
N VAL A 90 -22.01 6.86 10.07
CA VAL A 90 -21.23 6.60 11.29
C VAL A 90 -21.82 5.38 12.00
N PRO A 91 -21.06 4.27 12.15
CA PRO A 91 -21.53 3.12 12.89
C PRO A 91 -21.93 3.48 14.31
N LYS A 92 -22.97 2.82 14.83
CA LYS A 92 -23.50 3.08 16.18
C LYS A 92 -22.57 2.56 17.29
N SER A 93 -21.76 1.56 16.98
CA SER A 93 -20.79 0.96 17.88
C SER A 93 -19.39 1.51 17.59
N ASP A 94 -18.67 1.84 18.64
CA ASP A 94 -17.23 2.11 18.55
C ASP A 94 -16.48 0.83 18.18
N GLY A 95 -15.44 0.93 17.36
CA GLY A 95 -14.71 -0.23 16.86
C GLY A 95 -13.83 0.05 15.64
N GLU A 96 -13.18 -1.00 15.15
CA GLU A 96 -12.42 -0.97 13.89
C GLU A 96 -13.31 -1.47 12.75
N TYR A 97 -13.34 -0.69 11.67
CA TYR A 97 -14.09 -0.94 10.46
C TYR A 97 -13.15 -0.99 9.27
N MET A 98 -13.53 -1.74 8.25
CA MET A 98 -12.85 -1.82 6.98
C MET A 98 -13.77 -1.29 5.88
N LEU A 99 -13.26 -0.35 5.08
CA LEU A 99 -13.91 0.06 3.84
C LEU A 99 -13.54 -0.97 2.77
N TRP A 100 -14.55 -1.67 2.25
CA TRP A 100 -14.42 -2.68 1.22
C TRP A 100 -14.95 -2.15 -0.11
N LEU A 101 -14.42 -2.66 -1.22
CA LEU A 101 -14.94 -2.44 -2.56
C LEU A 101 -15.40 -3.78 -3.15
N PHE A 102 -16.71 -3.92 -3.34
CA PHE A 102 -17.34 -5.14 -3.86
C PHE A 102 -17.46 -5.09 -5.38
N HIS A 103 -17.33 -6.24 -6.01
CA HIS A 103 -17.79 -6.46 -7.39
C HIS A 103 -19.30 -6.67 -7.37
N VAL A 104 -20.04 -5.94 -8.21
CA VAL A 104 -21.50 -6.02 -8.26
C VAL A 104 -21.93 -6.35 -9.68
N GLU A 105 -22.66 -7.45 -9.84
CA GLU A 105 -23.29 -7.85 -11.10
C GLU A 105 -24.79 -7.61 -11.02
N GLU A 106 -25.33 -6.80 -11.94
CA GLU A 106 -26.76 -6.57 -12.04
C GLU A 106 -27.26 -6.67 -13.50
N PRO A 107 -28.51 -7.08 -13.74
CA PRO A 107 -29.07 -7.09 -15.08
C PRO A 107 -29.13 -5.68 -15.67
N ASP A 108 -28.65 -5.50 -16.90
CA ASP A 108 -28.69 -4.22 -17.59
C ASP A 108 -30.13 -3.87 -18.00
N SER A 109 -30.75 -2.96 -17.25
CA SER A 109 -32.12 -2.51 -17.47
C SER A 109 -32.33 -1.79 -18.82
N GLU A 110 -31.27 -1.29 -19.44
CA GLU A 110 -31.32 -0.67 -20.77
C GLU A 110 -31.28 -1.71 -21.90
N SER A 111 -30.87 -2.95 -21.59
CA SER A 111 -30.70 -4.03 -22.56
C SER A 111 -31.91 -4.96 -22.70
N LEU A 112 -33.11 -4.52 -22.30
CA LEU A 112 -34.31 -5.36 -22.30
C LEU A 112 -34.68 -5.84 -23.71
N ARG A 113 -34.77 -7.17 -23.87
CA ARG A 113 -35.24 -7.83 -25.09
C ARG A 113 -36.48 -8.68 -24.80
N PRO A 114 -37.40 -8.81 -25.77
CA PRO A 114 -38.52 -9.74 -25.64
C PRO A 114 -37.99 -11.18 -25.60
N VAL A 115 -38.54 -11.98 -24.70
CA VAL A 115 -38.30 -13.43 -24.65
C VAL A 115 -39.18 -14.10 -25.71
N PHE A 116 -38.58 -14.95 -26.55
CA PHE A 116 -39.28 -15.59 -27.67
C PHE A 116 -40.56 -16.30 -27.20
N ASP A 117 -41.66 -16.09 -27.94
CA ASP A 117 -42.97 -16.69 -27.69
C ASP A 117 -43.58 -16.38 -26.30
N THR A 118 -43.16 -15.27 -25.68
CA THR A 118 -43.72 -14.77 -24.42
C THR A 118 -43.95 -13.26 -24.46
N GLY A 119 -44.78 -12.73 -23.54
CA GLY A 119 -44.94 -11.28 -23.32
C GLY A 119 -43.86 -10.66 -22.42
N GLU A 120 -42.92 -11.47 -21.92
CA GLU A 120 -41.90 -11.03 -20.98
C GLU A 120 -40.73 -10.33 -21.69
N LYS A 121 -40.12 -9.35 -21.00
CA LYS A 121 -38.84 -8.77 -21.40
C LYS A 121 -37.78 -9.11 -20.35
N ARG A 122 -36.59 -9.47 -20.80
CA ARG A 122 -35.43 -9.74 -19.93
C ARG A 122 -34.21 -8.99 -20.40
N ALA A 123 -33.35 -8.61 -19.48
CA ALA A 123 -32.07 -7.99 -19.81
C ALA A 123 -31.25 -8.97 -20.65
N SER A 124 -30.65 -8.47 -21.74
CA SER A 124 -29.77 -9.26 -22.60
C SER A 124 -28.29 -9.13 -22.22
N ARG A 125 -27.97 -8.29 -21.22
CA ARG A 125 -26.63 -8.03 -20.71
C ARG A 125 -26.63 -7.95 -19.19
N THR A 126 -25.45 -8.16 -18.61
CA THR A 126 -25.14 -7.93 -17.20
C THR A 126 -24.20 -6.74 -17.11
N LEU A 127 -24.50 -5.78 -16.24
CA LEU A 127 -23.61 -4.69 -15.88
C LEU A 127 -22.71 -5.16 -14.74
N GLU A 128 -21.41 -4.96 -14.92
CA GLU A 128 -20.40 -5.17 -13.90
C GLU A 128 -19.99 -3.80 -13.34
N THR A 129 -20.24 -3.59 -12.06
CA THR A 129 -19.94 -2.33 -11.36
C THR A 129 -19.20 -2.61 -10.06
N SER A 130 -18.87 -1.55 -9.32
CA SER A 130 -18.18 -1.67 -8.03
C SER A 130 -18.84 -0.80 -6.98
N GLY A 131 -19.08 -1.39 -5.80
CA GLY A 131 -19.82 -0.76 -4.71
C GLY A 131 -18.99 -0.72 -3.43
N PRO A 132 -18.64 0.47 -2.90
CA PRO A 132 -17.93 0.55 -1.64
C PRO A 132 -18.89 0.39 -0.45
N GLN A 133 -18.46 -0.35 0.58
CA GLN A 133 -19.23 -0.55 1.80
C GLN A 133 -18.32 -0.54 3.03
N LEU A 134 -18.80 0.07 4.12
CA LEU A 134 -18.10 0.09 5.39
C LEU A 134 -18.62 -1.03 6.29
N LEU A 135 -17.77 -2.00 6.60
CA LEU A 135 -18.15 -3.18 7.39
C LEU A 135 -17.20 -3.37 8.58
N PRO A 136 -17.61 -4.10 9.62
CA PRO A 136 -16.74 -4.44 10.75
C PRO A 136 -15.44 -5.12 10.29
N ALA A 137 -14.30 -4.75 10.88
CA ALA A 137 -12.98 -5.23 10.42
C ALA A 137 -12.70 -6.72 10.73
N ASP A 138 -13.50 -7.33 11.61
CA ASP A 138 -13.46 -8.75 11.95
C ASP A 138 -14.14 -9.64 10.90
N GLN A 139 -14.93 -9.05 10.00
CA GLN A 139 -15.58 -9.77 8.91
C GLN A 139 -14.66 -9.79 7.68
N GLU A 140 -14.29 -11.00 7.25
CA GLU A 140 -13.58 -11.20 5.99
C GLU A 140 -14.57 -11.39 4.85
N HIS A 141 -14.31 -10.70 3.73
CA HIS A 141 -15.12 -10.77 2.51
C HIS A 141 -14.22 -11.25 1.37
N GLU A 142 -14.51 -12.44 0.83
CA GLU A 142 -13.69 -13.04 -0.24
C GLU A 142 -13.96 -12.39 -1.61
N ASP A 143 -15.15 -11.82 -1.78
CA ASP A 143 -15.71 -11.16 -2.95
C ASP A 143 -15.44 -9.64 -3.01
N ALA A 144 -14.59 -9.14 -2.11
CA ALA A 144 -14.27 -7.71 -2.02
C ALA A 144 -12.77 -7.42 -1.87
N VAL A 145 -12.40 -6.18 -2.17
CA VAL A 145 -11.05 -5.64 -1.97
C VAL A 145 -11.07 -4.69 -0.78
N ALA A 146 -10.22 -4.94 0.22
CA ALA A 146 -10.05 -4.05 1.36
C ALA A 146 -9.31 -2.77 0.91
N LEU A 147 -9.92 -1.61 1.17
CA LEU A 147 -9.40 -0.30 0.76
C LEU A 147 -8.71 0.46 1.90
N ALA A 148 -9.37 0.58 3.04
CA ALA A 148 -8.85 1.34 4.19
C ALA A 148 -9.45 0.88 5.51
N ARG A 149 -8.64 0.92 6.58
CA ARG A 149 -9.09 0.73 7.95
C ARG A 149 -9.53 2.05 8.55
N ILE A 150 -10.68 2.05 9.20
CA ILE A 150 -11.29 3.22 9.84
C ILE A 150 -11.60 2.87 11.29
N ASN A 151 -11.06 3.64 12.23
CA ASN A 151 -11.37 3.50 13.64
C ASN A 151 -12.48 4.50 14.00
N VAL A 152 -13.54 3.98 14.63
CA VAL A 152 -14.66 4.78 15.13
C VAL A 152 -14.57 4.83 16.65
N ARG A 153 -14.42 6.04 17.19
CA ARG A 153 -14.44 6.30 18.65
C ARG A 153 -15.25 7.53 18.97
N LEU A 154 -16.22 7.40 19.89
CA LEU A 154 -17.08 8.51 20.33
C LEU A 154 -17.72 9.24 19.14
N GLY A 155 -18.14 8.49 18.12
CA GLY A 155 -18.73 9.02 16.88
C GLY A 155 -17.76 9.77 15.95
N ARG A 156 -16.45 9.69 16.18
CA ARG A 156 -15.42 10.21 15.27
C ARG A 156 -14.77 9.08 14.49
N MET A 157 -14.70 9.25 13.17
CA MET A 157 -13.95 8.36 12.28
C MET A 157 -12.54 8.89 12.05
N VAL A 158 -11.56 8.00 12.16
CA VAL A 158 -10.15 8.27 11.84
C VAL A 158 -9.63 7.13 10.97
N GLN A 159 -9.08 7.48 9.81
CA GLN A 159 -8.39 6.52 8.96
C GLN A 159 -7.11 6.05 9.66
N VAL A 160 -6.95 4.74 9.77
CA VAL A 160 -5.77 4.10 10.34
C VAL A 160 -4.77 3.87 9.21
N GLN A 161 -3.53 4.35 9.38
CA GLN A 161 -2.43 4.20 8.41
C GLN A 161 -1.82 2.79 8.45
N LEU A 162 -2.66 1.77 8.55
CA LEU A 162 -2.25 0.38 8.46
C LEU A 162 -2.40 -0.10 7.01
N PRO A 163 -1.41 -0.82 6.47
CA PRO A 163 -1.47 -1.29 5.09
C PRO A 163 -2.64 -2.27 4.90
N VAL A 164 -3.27 -2.18 3.74
CA VAL A 164 -4.27 -3.14 3.25
C VAL A 164 -3.64 -4.09 2.23
N PRO A 165 -4.21 -5.30 2.04
CA PRO A 165 -3.69 -6.25 1.06
C PRO A 165 -3.54 -5.62 -0.33
N ARG A 166 -2.38 -5.83 -0.96
CA ARG A 166 -2.08 -5.43 -2.34
C ARG A 166 -1.80 -6.66 -3.19
N ALA A 167 -2.35 -6.66 -4.40
CA ALA A 167 -2.16 -7.74 -5.35
C ALA A 167 -0.73 -7.69 -5.91
N GLY A 168 0.00 -8.79 -5.71
CA GLY A 168 1.26 -9.12 -6.34
C GLY A 168 1.83 -10.38 -5.70
N ARG A 169 2.75 -11.09 -6.39
CA ARG A 169 3.53 -12.20 -5.77
C ARG A 169 4.38 -11.74 -4.58
N GLN A 170 4.58 -10.43 -4.45
CA GLN A 170 5.22 -9.74 -3.34
C GLN A 170 4.39 -8.46 -3.09
N ALA A 171 4.11 -8.13 -1.83
CA ALA A 171 3.32 -6.95 -1.46
C ALA A 171 3.95 -5.68 -2.04
N ARG A 172 3.41 -5.12 -3.13
CA ARG A 172 4.00 -3.98 -3.86
C ARG A 172 3.73 -2.66 -3.12
N ALA A 173 4.78 -1.95 -2.75
CA ALA A 173 4.78 -0.67 -2.02
C ALA A 173 5.01 0.55 -2.91
N ALA A 174 4.60 0.51 -4.19
CA ALA A 174 4.71 1.65 -5.10
C ALA A 174 4.10 2.95 -4.52
N GLU A 175 3.19 2.82 -3.55
CA GLU A 175 2.45 3.93 -2.92
C GLU A 175 2.30 3.73 -1.41
N SER A 176 3.18 2.97 -0.74
CA SER A 176 3.09 2.85 0.71
C SER A 176 3.64 4.11 1.38
N TYR A 177 3.02 4.52 2.49
CA TYR A 177 3.46 5.67 3.27
C TYR A 177 4.91 5.56 3.75
N LEU A 178 5.51 4.36 3.71
CA LEU A 178 6.90 4.08 4.05
C LEU A 178 7.86 4.72 3.05
N LYS A 179 7.56 4.63 1.74
CA LYS A 179 8.47 5.05 0.67
C LYS A 179 8.87 6.53 0.78
N PRO A 180 7.93 7.49 0.96
CA PRO A 180 8.28 8.89 1.20
C PRO A 180 9.21 9.10 2.41
N ARG A 181 9.07 8.31 3.48
CA ARG A 181 9.90 8.43 4.69
C ARG A 181 11.33 7.96 4.47
N VAL A 182 11.52 6.86 3.73
CA VAL A 182 12.87 6.39 3.37
C VAL A 182 13.53 7.39 2.41
N VAL A 183 12.79 7.92 1.43
CA VAL A 183 13.28 8.98 0.53
C VAL A 183 13.70 10.23 1.30
N GLU A 184 12.89 10.65 2.27
CA GLU A 184 13.19 11.80 3.12
C GLU A 184 14.46 11.57 3.97
N PHE A 185 14.60 10.38 4.57
CA PHE A 185 15.82 9.98 5.28
C PHE A 185 17.07 10.07 4.39
N VAL A 186 16.99 9.54 3.17
CA VAL A 186 18.08 9.56 2.19
C VAL A 186 18.46 11.01 1.85
N ARG A 187 17.46 11.84 1.54
CA ARG A 187 17.65 13.26 1.20
C ARG A 187 18.31 14.04 2.33
N LEU A 188 17.83 13.89 3.56
CA LEU A 188 18.38 14.59 4.74
C LEU A 188 19.83 14.20 5.01
N ASN A 189 20.16 12.91 4.95
CA ASN A 189 21.53 12.46 5.18
C ASN A 189 22.51 12.90 4.09
N ARG A 190 22.09 12.93 2.81
CA ARG A 190 22.91 13.52 1.74
C ARG A 190 23.19 15.01 1.98
N LYS A 191 22.18 15.74 2.46
CA LYS A 191 22.31 17.16 2.81
C LYS A 191 23.30 17.37 3.97
N ILE A 192 23.21 16.56 5.03
CA ILE A 192 24.14 16.57 6.17
C ILE A 192 25.57 16.23 5.72
N LEU A 193 25.76 15.16 4.93
CA LEU A 193 27.09 14.79 4.40
C LEU A 193 27.71 15.91 3.58
N SER A 194 26.93 16.54 2.70
CA SER A 194 27.41 17.69 1.92
C SER A 194 27.78 18.87 2.80
N ALA A 195 27.00 19.10 3.87
CA ALA A 195 27.25 20.20 4.79
C ALA A 195 28.51 19.97 5.64
N LEU A 196 28.68 18.78 6.22
CA LEU A 196 29.87 18.39 7.00
C LEU A 196 31.16 18.44 6.18
N TYR A 197 31.08 18.12 4.88
CA TYR A 197 32.22 18.26 3.96
C TYR A 197 32.58 19.74 3.73
N ARG A 198 31.58 20.62 3.57
CA ARG A 198 31.80 22.07 3.38
C ARG A 198 32.37 22.75 4.61
N THR A 199 31.98 22.30 5.81
CA THR A 199 32.51 22.83 7.08
C THR A 199 33.87 22.24 7.45
N GLN A 200 34.49 21.43 6.58
CA GLN A 200 35.75 20.71 6.83
C GLN A 200 35.75 19.84 8.10
N THR A 201 34.56 19.53 8.61
CA THR A 201 34.38 18.71 9.80
C THR A 201 34.64 17.23 9.49
N LEU A 202 34.44 16.84 8.24
CA LEU A 202 34.91 15.57 7.68
C LEU A 202 36.27 15.80 7.01
N ALA A 203 37.36 15.38 7.67
CA ALA A 203 38.68 15.28 7.06
C ALA A 203 38.96 13.80 6.70
N GLU A 204 39.50 13.58 5.49
CA GLU A 204 39.78 12.28 4.85
C GLU A 204 38.55 11.38 4.60
N GLN A 205 38.61 10.59 3.53
CA GLN A 205 37.55 9.65 3.15
C GLN A 205 37.53 8.46 4.13
N SER A 206 36.88 8.62 5.27
CA SER A 206 36.66 7.49 6.17
C SER A 206 35.85 6.41 5.43
N ILE A 207 36.23 5.14 5.64
CA ILE A 207 35.54 3.99 5.02
C ILE A 207 34.04 4.02 5.36
N GLY A 208 33.69 4.44 6.59
CA GLY A 208 32.30 4.59 7.02
C GLY A 208 31.52 5.63 6.21
N MET A 209 32.13 6.78 5.87
CA MET A 209 31.50 7.80 5.04
C MET A 209 31.24 7.28 3.62
N VAL A 210 32.23 6.65 3.00
CA VAL A 210 32.09 6.11 1.63
C VAL A 210 31.04 4.99 1.59
N ALA A 211 31.05 4.09 2.57
CA ALA A 211 30.07 3.02 2.69
C ALA A 211 28.65 3.57 2.86
N PHE A 212 28.46 4.56 3.74
CA PHE A 212 27.15 5.16 3.96
C PHE A 212 26.66 5.93 2.73
N TYR A 213 27.52 6.72 2.07
CA TYR A 213 27.15 7.43 0.85
C TYR A 213 26.78 6.47 -0.29
N SER A 214 27.51 5.37 -0.45
CA SER A 214 27.18 4.31 -1.40
C SER A 214 25.80 3.69 -1.08
N ALA A 215 25.53 3.39 0.19
CA ALA A 215 24.23 2.85 0.61
C ALA A 215 23.06 3.82 0.33
N LEU A 216 23.26 5.13 0.52
CA LEU A 216 22.27 6.16 0.19
C LEU A 216 21.96 6.19 -1.32
N ILE A 217 22.98 6.12 -2.18
CA ILE A 217 22.80 6.07 -3.64
C ILE A 217 22.09 4.79 -4.07
N SER A 218 22.52 3.63 -3.57
CA SER A 218 21.89 2.35 -3.88
C SER A 218 20.42 2.32 -3.45
N ALA A 219 20.10 2.88 -2.29
CA ALA A 219 18.72 3.01 -1.84
C ALA A 219 17.90 3.91 -2.77
N GLU A 220 18.46 5.02 -3.26
CA GLU A 220 17.77 5.93 -4.19
C GLU A 220 17.36 5.23 -5.49
N PHE A 221 18.25 4.45 -6.10
CA PHE A 221 17.93 3.67 -7.31
C PHE A 221 16.78 2.69 -7.07
N LEU A 222 16.81 2.00 -5.92
CA LEU A 222 15.75 1.06 -5.54
C LEU A 222 14.41 1.77 -5.26
N LEU A 223 14.46 3.02 -4.81
CA LEU A 223 13.28 3.84 -4.55
C LEU A 223 12.73 4.50 -5.82
N ILE A 224 13.48 4.54 -6.93
CA ILE A 224 12.93 4.99 -8.23
C ILE A 224 11.94 3.97 -8.78
N GLU A 225 12.17 2.68 -8.56
CA GLU A 225 11.31 1.63 -9.09
C GLU A 225 9.86 1.73 -8.55
N GLU A 226 8.89 1.60 -9.46
CA GLU A 226 7.49 1.43 -9.10
C GLU A 226 7.27 -0.02 -8.64
N GLY A 227 6.60 -0.19 -7.49
CA GLY A 227 6.22 -1.52 -7.00
C GLY A 227 7.22 -2.20 -6.07
N THR A 228 8.27 -1.51 -5.60
CA THR A 228 9.16 -1.98 -4.52
C THR A 228 8.33 -2.55 -3.38
N SER A 229 8.61 -3.72 -2.80
CA SER A 229 7.74 -4.25 -1.73
C SER A 229 7.94 -3.60 -0.37
N ASP A 230 6.94 -3.64 0.52
CA ASP A 230 7.05 -3.08 1.89
C ASP A 230 8.21 -3.73 2.65
N ARG A 231 8.36 -5.06 2.48
CA ARG A 231 9.47 -5.81 3.06
C ARG A 231 10.84 -5.38 2.52
N VAL A 232 10.92 -5.00 1.24
CA VAL A 232 12.13 -4.42 0.68
C VAL A 232 12.38 -3.04 1.29
N LEU A 233 11.36 -2.18 1.41
CA LEU A 233 11.50 -0.87 2.06
C LEU A 233 11.95 -0.97 3.52
N TYR A 234 11.39 -1.90 4.28
CA TYR A 234 11.81 -2.19 5.66
C TYR A 234 13.28 -2.61 5.74
N ARG A 235 13.71 -3.52 4.86
CA ARG A 235 15.11 -3.97 4.79
C ARG A 235 16.05 -2.85 4.34
N THR A 236 15.64 -2.04 3.38
CA THR A 236 16.41 -0.87 2.94
C THR A 236 16.57 0.14 4.07
N ALA A 237 15.50 0.46 4.79
CA ALA A 237 15.57 1.32 5.96
C ALA A 237 16.47 0.72 7.05
N GLY A 238 16.35 -0.58 7.34
CA GLY A 238 17.20 -1.28 8.31
C GLY A 238 18.69 -1.20 7.94
N GLY A 239 19.03 -1.50 6.68
CA GLY A 239 20.41 -1.38 6.19
C GLY A 239 20.93 0.05 6.25
N LEU A 240 20.11 1.04 5.86
CA LEU A 240 20.46 2.47 5.98
C LEU A 240 20.75 2.87 7.42
N ILE A 241 20.02 2.34 8.40
CA ILE A 241 20.27 2.60 9.83
C ILE A 241 21.59 1.99 10.29
N THR A 242 21.93 0.77 9.85
CA THR A 242 23.22 0.18 10.17
C THR A 242 24.38 1.01 9.62
N TYR A 243 24.30 1.44 8.35
CA TYR A 243 25.34 2.31 7.78
C TYR A 243 25.36 3.70 8.42
N ALA A 244 24.20 4.26 8.78
CA ALA A 244 24.13 5.53 9.48
C ALA A 244 24.77 5.41 10.88
N HIS A 245 24.51 4.32 11.61
CA HIS A 245 25.16 4.04 12.89
C HIS A 245 26.67 4.03 12.76
N ASP A 246 27.21 3.29 11.79
CA ASP A 246 28.65 3.18 11.60
C ASP A 246 29.29 4.51 11.15
N PHE A 247 28.52 5.36 10.47
CA PHE A 247 28.94 6.70 10.08
C PHE A 247 28.91 7.71 11.23
N TYR A 248 27.81 7.80 11.99
CA TYR A 248 27.62 8.82 13.03
C TYR A 248 28.36 8.49 14.33
N ASN A 249 28.56 7.21 14.66
CA ASN A 249 29.21 6.76 15.89
C ASN A 249 30.67 7.24 16.06
N PRO A 250 31.54 7.22 15.02
CA PRO A 250 32.90 7.72 15.12
C PRO A 250 33.01 9.25 14.93
N LEU A 251 31.92 9.96 14.62
CA LEU A 251 32.02 11.41 14.44
C LEU A 251 32.37 12.09 15.77
N PRO A 252 33.30 13.06 15.77
CA PRO A 252 33.52 13.88 16.95
C PRO A 252 32.24 14.62 17.34
N ALA A 253 32.06 14.86 18.64
CA ALA A 253 30.99 15.67 19.19
C ALA A 253 31.13 17.12 18.70
N THR A 254 30.62 17.36 17.50
CA THR A 254 30.73 18.61 16.76
C THR A 254 29.60 19.55 17.12
N THR A 255 28.46 18.97 17.52
CA THR A 255 27.32 19.65 18.14
C THR A 255 26.65 18.70 19.14
N ASP A 256 26.08 19.23 20.22
CA ASP A 256 25.30 18.44 21.20
C ASP A 256 24.17 17.65 20.52
N ARG A 257 23.64 18.16 19.40
CA ARG A 257 22.58 17.50 18.63
C ARG A 257 23.07 16.27 17.87
N ILE A 258 24.28 16.30 17.32
CA ILE A 258 24.86 15.12 16.67
C ILE A 258 25.10 14.03 17.72
N GLU A 259 25.59 14.38 18.91
CA GLU A 259 25.76 13.40 19.99
C GLU A 259 24.44 12.75 20.43
N GLN A 260 23.40 13.57 20.68
CA GLN A 260 22.06 13.08 21.01
C GLN A 260 21.48 12.20 19.89
N PHE A 261 21.74 12.56 18.64
CA PHE A 261 21.29 11.81 17.48
C PHE A 261 22.03 10.47 17.32
N THR A 262 23.33 10.44 17.59
CA THR A 262 24.14 9.21 17.59
C THR A 262 23.61 8.20 18.61
N GLU A 263 23.27 8.65 19.82
CA GLU A 263 22.62 7.80 20.83
C GLU A 263 21.25 7.29 20.37
N PHE A 264 20.46 8.14 19.70
CA PHE A 264 19.16 7.72 19.20
C PHE A 264 19.29 6.69 18.06
N ILE A 265 20.18 6.92 17.10
CA ILE A 265 20.49 5.94 16.04
C ILE A 265 20.96 4.62 16.63
N ARG A 266 21.83 4.63 17.65
CA ARG A 266 22.34 3.41 18.29
C ARG A 266 21.19 2.57 18.85
N ARG A 267 20.20 3.20 19.50
CA ARG A 267 19.01 2.49 20.01
C ARG A 267 18.17 1.91 18.88
N VAL A 268 17.87 2.71 17.86
CA VAL A 268 17.05 2.24 16.72
C VAL A 268 17.77 1.11 15.95
N ASN A 269 19.10 1.17 15.83
CA ASN A 269 19.91 0.13 15.21
C ASN A 269 19.91 -1.19 16.00
N ALA A 270 19.95 -1.11 17.34
CA ALA A 270 19.89 -2.29 18.21
C ALA A 270 18.55 -3.04 18.12
N GLU A 271 17.48 -2.33 17.74
CA GLU A 271 16.13 -2.89 17.61
C GLU A 271 15.77 -3.31 16.17
N VAL A 272 16.72 -3.27 15.22
CA VAL A 272 16.46 -3.67 13.83
C VAL A 272 15.99 -5.13 13.78
N PRO A 273 14.77 -5.40 13.27
CA PRO A 273 14.23 -6.76 13.25
C PRO A 273 15.03 -7.69 12.33
N GLY A 274 15.07 -8.98 12.69
CA GLY A 274 15.66 -10.01 11.86
C GLY A 274 14.89 -10.28 10.56
N PRO A 275 15.52 -10.94 9.56
CA PRO A 275 14.94 -11.17 8.25
C PRO A 275 13.67 -12.05 8.28
N ASP A 276 13.49 -12.85 9.33
CA ASP A 276 12.38 -13.80 9.51
C ASP A 276 11.23 -13.25 10.37
N GLN A 277 11.37 -12.01 10.87
CA GLN A 277 10.34 -11.37 11.68
C GLN A 277 9.10 -10.99 10.87
N THR A 278 7.97 -10.87 11.56
CA THR A 278 6.69 -10.50 10.95
C THR A 278 6.65 -9.04 10.51
N ASP A 279 5.79 -8.73 9.54
CA ASP A 279 5.61 -7.36 9.03
C ASP A 279 5.11 -6.40 10.12
N GLU A 280 4.38 -6.89 11.14
CA GLU A 280 3.97 -6.07 12.29
C GLU A 280 5.17 -5.63 13.16
N THR A 281 6.13 -6.53 13.37
CA THR A 281 7.38 -6.21 14.08
C THR A 281 8.17 -5.15 13.32
N TRP A 282 8.30 -5.33 12.00
CA TRP A 282 8.94 -4.36 11.12
C TRP A 282 8.24 -3.00 11.11
N LEU A 283 6.91 -3.00 11.08
CA LEU A 283 6.09 -1.81 11.14
C LEU A 283 6.32 -1.01 12.43
N ARG A 284 6.33 -1.68 13.59
CA ARG A 284 6.60 -1.05 14.89
C ARG A 284 8.00 -0.44 14.95
N TRP A 285 9.01 -1.17 14.45
CA TRP A 285 10.35 -0.63 14.35
C TRP A 285 10.43 0.57 13.39
N PHE A 286 9.72 0.51 12.25
CA PHE A 286 9.73 1.59 11.28
C PHE A 286 9.13 2.89 11.84
N GLN A 287 8.17 2.81 12.76
CA GLN A 287 7.69 4.00 13.49
C GLN A 287 8.78 4.66 14.33
N GLN A 288 9.77 3.89 14.82
CA GLN A 288 10.95 4.45 15.47
C GLN A 288 11.92 5.06 14.46
N PHE A 289 12.13 4.39 13.32
CA PHE A 289 12.89 4.94 12.20
C PHE A 289 12.34 6.31 11.76
N GLU A 290 11.02 6.45 11.62
CA GLU A 290 10.38 7.71 11.23
C GLU A 290 10.67 8.85 12.22
N ARG A 291 10.78 8.53 13.52
CA ARG A 291 11.12 9.52 14.56
C ARG A 291 12.53 10.10 14.41
N LEU A 292 13.43 9.45 13.66
CA LEU A 292 14.76 9.98 13.36
C LEU A 292 14.74 11.15 12.38
N LEU A 293 13.68 11.29 11.57
CA LEU A 293 13.59 12.33 10.55
C LEU A 293 13.58 13.74 11.15
N GLN A 294 12.89 13.93 12.28
CA GLN A 294 12.82 15.25 12.91
C GLN A 294 14.18 15.71 13.46
N PRO A 295 14.93 14.92 14.25
CA PRO A 295 16.31 15.26 14.63
C PRO A 295 17.23 15.48 13.43
N LEU A 296 17.16 14.64 12.38
CA LEU A 296 17.95 14.80 11.17
C LEU A 296 17.70 16.14 10.47
N SER A 297 16.43 16.53 10.34
CA SER A 297 16.07 17.83 9.75
C SER A 297 16.70 18.97 10.55
N ARG A 298 16.64 18.93 11.88
CA ARG A 298 17.23 19.98 12.74
C ARG A 298 18.75 20.06 12.61
N ILE A 299 19.43 18.92 12.56
CA ILE A 299 20.89 18.87 12.33
C ILE A 299 21.22 19.46 10.97
N SER A 300 20.46 19.07 9.93
CA SER A 300 20.65 19.62 8.59
C SER A 300 20.49 21.14 8.55
N ASP A 301 19.46 21.68 9.19
CA ASP A 301 19.18 23.13 9.18
C ASP A 301 20.23 23.91 9.98
N GLU A 302 20.77 23.33 11.05
CA GLU A 302 21.84 23.94 11.85
C GLU A 302 23.16 23.98 11.08
N LEU A 303 23.56 22.88 10.45
CA LEU A 303 24.78 22.84 9.63
C LEU A 303 24.70 23.81 8.45
N GLU A 304 23.52 24.00 7.85
CA GLU A 304 23.33 25.02 6.81
C GLU A 304 23.53 26.43 7.35
N ARG A 305 22.99 26.76 8.52
CA ARG A 305 23.23 28.06 9.17
C ARG A 305 24.71 28.29 9.46
N THR A 306 25.44 27.24 9.86
CA THR A 306 26.89 27.33 10.07
C THR A 306 27.62 27.63 8.76
N ILE A 307 27.23 27.00 7.65
CA ILE A 307 27.81 27.26 6.33
C ILE A 307 27.52 28.69 5.86
N GLU A 308 26.30 29.18 6.08
CA GLU A 308 25.93 30.56 5.76
C GLU A 308 26.73 31.57 6.59
N ALA A 309 26.98 31.29 7.87
CA ALA A 309 27.80 32.15 8.73
C ALA A 309 29.30 32.16 8.36
N MET A 310 29.78 31.14 7.64
CA MET A 310 31.16 31.07 7.14
C MET A 310 31.38 31.79 5.79
N ARG A 311 30.31 32.21 5.10
CA ARG A 311 30.36 32.92 3.82
C ARG A 311 30.40 34.43 4.03
#